data_AF-A0A0C2DYJ9-F1
#
_entry.id   AF-A0A0C2DYJ9-F1
#
_cell.length_a   1.000
_cell.length_b   1.000
_cell.length_c   1.000
_cell.angle_alpha   90.00
_cell.angle_beta   90.00
_cell.angle_gamma   90.00
#
_symmetry.space_group_name_H-M   'P 1'
#
loop_
_entity.id
_entity.type
_entity.pdbx_description
1 polymer ?
#
loop_
_entity_poly.entity_id
_entity_poly.type
_entity_poly.pdbx_seq_one_letter_code
_entity_poly.pdbx_strand_id
1 'polypeptide(L)'
;MLTIAYSILTHPDKLMASSVRETILAKNCSEEFDQLACTRKNQWVGGIEYIDHPRQPNGESRLLLQCCTFEGLRFSQIVGVSPIGPGEAVTGGEVVRDGRQISFDVIANIRKVVSSDDPKM
;
A
#
# COMPACT_ATOMS: atom_id res chain seq x y z
N MET A 1 2.68 20.38 -6.92
CA MET A 1 3.58 19.38 -6.33
C MET A 1 2.74 18.16 -6.00
N LEU A 2 3.08 16.99 -6.52
CA LEU A 2 2.31 15.76 -6.29
C LEU A 2 2.75 15.11 -4.97
N THR A 3 1.79 14.83 -4.10
CA THR A 3 2.01 14.11 -2.85
C THR A 3 1.27 12.79 -2.90
N ILE A 4 1.83 11.72 -2.36
CA ILE A 4 1.17 10.43 -2.28
C ILE A 4 0.79 10.16 -0.82
N ALA A 5 -0.48 9.85 -0.56
CA ALA A 5 -0.91 9.41 0.76
C ALA A 5 -1.08 7.90 0.77
N TYR A 6 -0.51 7.23 1.76
CA TYR A 6 -0.63 5.79 1.93
C TYR A 6 -1.12 5.46 3.33
N SER A 7 -1.91 4.40 3.45
CA SER A 7 -2.45 3.91 4.72
C SER A 7 -1.67 2.68 5.16
N ILE A 8 -1.25 2.60 6.42
CA ILE A 8 -0.55 1.42 6.97
C ILE A 8 -1.50 0.58 7.80
N LEU A 9 -1.49 -0.74 7.61
CA LEU A 9 -2.19 -1.71 8.45
C LEU A 9 -1.20 -2.47 9.34
N THR A 10 -1.61 -2.75 10.57
CA THR A 10 -0.94 -3.71 11.47
C THR A 10 -1.86 -4.89 11.78
N HIS A 11 -1.30 -6.09 11.90
CA HIS A 11 -2.05 -7.28 12.31
C HIS A 11 -1.94 -7.48 13.83
N PRO A 12 -3.06 -7.41 14.59
CA PRO A 12 -3.02 -7.51 16.06
C PRO A 12 -2.78 -8.96 16.53
N ASP A 13 -1.71 -9.16 17.31
CA ASP A 13 -1.34 -10.29 18.20
C ASP A 13 -2.16 -11.61 18.15
N LYS A 14 -2.36 -12.20 16.98
CA LYS A 14 -2.89 -13.56 16.86
C LYS A 14 -2.20 -14.34 15.75
N LEU A 15 -1.17 -15.08 16.16
CA LEU A 15 -0.70 -16.35 15.59
C LEU A 15 -0.66 -16.41 14.05
N MET A 16 0.52 -16.17 13.48
CA MET A 16 0.92 -16.86 12.26
C MET A 16 2.16 -17.70 12.57
N ALA A 17 1.97 -19.02 12.55
CA ALA A 17 2.95 -20.02 12.93
C ALA A 17 4.04 -20.27 11.85
N SER A 18 4.08 -19.47 10.78
CA SER A 18 5.08 -19.50 9.70
C SER A 18 5.87 -18.18 9.66
N SER A 19 7.04 -18.19 9.02
CA SER A 19 7.73 -16.94 8.65
C SER A 19 6.74 -16.02 7.94
N VAL A 20 6.43 -14.88 8.55
CA VAL A 20 5.37 -13.99 8.07
C VAL A 20 5.71 -13.48 6.67
N ARG A 21 7.01 -13.24 6.42
CA ARG A 21 7.57 -12.93 5.09
C ARG A 21 7.28 -14.01 4.05
N GLU A 22 7.55 -15.29 4.35
CA GLU A 22 7.29 -16.39 3.41
C GLU A 22 5.80 -16.54 3.09
N THR A 23 4.95 -16.30 4.09
CA THR A 23 3.50 -16.39 3.94
C THR A 23 2.97 -15.33 2.99
N ILE A 24 3.58 -14.15 2.95
CA ILE A 24 3.28 -13.02 2.06
C ILE A 24 3.85 -13.22 0.66
N LEU A 25 5.03 -13.83 0.57
CA LEU A 25 5.62 -14.18 -0.71
C LEU A 25 4.81 -15.28 -1.42
N ALA A 26 4.10 -16.13 -0.67
CA ALA A 26 3.22 -17.19 -1.18
C ALA A 26 1.77 -16.73 -1.51
N LYS A 27 1.56 -15.49 -1.97
CA LYS A 27 0.22 -14.86 -2.05
C LYS A 27 -0.33 -14.73 -3.46
N ASN A 28 -1.66 -14.59 -3.52
CA ASN A 28 -2.38 -14.22 -4.73
C ASN A 28 -2.41 -12.69 -4.85
N CYS A 29 -1.49 -12.19 -5.67
CA CYS A 29 -1.55 -10.83 -6.19
C CYS A 29 -2.28 -10.82 -7.54
N SER A 30 -2.94 -9.71 -7.86
CA SER A 30 -3.34 -9.46 -9.25
C SER A 30 -2.11 -9.55 -10.15
N GLU A 31 -2.23 -10.14 -11.33
CA GLU A 31 -1.14 -10.13 -12.33
C GLU A 31 -0.96 -8.74 -12.94
N GLU A 32 -2.02 -7.93 -12.95
CA GLU A 32 -2.05 -6.60 -13.58
C GLU A 32 -2.15 -5.47 -12.54
N PHE A 33 -1.64 -4.31 -12.94
CA PHE A 33 -1.78 -3.04 -12.24
C PHE A 33 -2.97 -2.28 -12.85
N ASP A 34 -4.18 -2.62 -12.41
CA ASP A 34 -5.42 -2.09 -12.97
C ASP A 34 -6.33 -1.44 -11.91
N GLN A 35 -5.96 -1.52 -10.63
CA GLN A 35 -6.77 -1.01 -9.53
C GLN A 35 -6.39 0.42 -9.17
N LEU A 36 -7.38 1.27 -8.91
CA LEU A 36 -7.16 2.63 -8.37
C LEU A 36 -7.08 2.66 -6.83
N ALA A 37 -7.52 1.59 -6.16
CA ALA A 37 -7.49 1.45 -4.72
C ALA A 37 -7.60 -0.02 -4.30
N CYS A 38 -6.91 -0.41 -3.23
CA CYS A 38 -7.12 -1.69 -2.55
C CYS A 38 -8.12 -1.48 -1.40
N THR A 39 -9.38 -1.87 -1.62
CA THR A 39 -10.49 -1.51 -0.72
C THR A 39 -10.93 -2.63 0.21
N ARG A 40 -10.53 -3.88 -0.06
CA ARG A 40 -10.94 -5.01 0.78
C ARG A 40 -10.10 -5.09 2.05
N LYS A 41 -10.71 -5.48 3.17
CA LYS A 41 -10.02 -5.60 4.47
C LYS A 41 -8.89 -6.63 4.49
N ASN A 42 -8.93 -7.61 3.60
CA ASN A 42 -7.91 -8.64 3.47
C ASN A 42 -6.88 -8.31 2.37
N GLN A 43 -6.86 -7.08 1.86
CA GLN A 43 -5.94 -6.65 0.80
C GLN A 43 -4.85 -5.71 1.30
N TRP A 44 -3.74 -5.69 0.57
CA TRP A 44 -2.68 -4.69 0.66
C TRP A 44 -2.15 -4.36 -0.74
N VAL A 45 -1.34 -3.30 -0.85
CA VAL A 45 -0.66 -2.88 -2.08
C VAL A 45 0.64 -3.66 -2.28
N GLY A 46 0.65 -4.59 -3.22
CA GLY A 46 1.84 -5.37 -3.59
C GLY A 46 2.79 -4.62 -4.53
N GLY A 47 2.27 -3.65 -5.26
CA GLY A 47 3.05 -2.84 -6.18
C GLY A 47 2.30 -1.60 -6.63
N ILE A 48 3.05 -0.65 -7.20
CA ILE A 48 2.53 0.54 -7.85
C ILE A 48 3.03 0.65 -9.29
N GLU A 49 2.19 1.17 -10.17
CA GLU A 49 2.55 1.62 -11.50
C GLU A 49 2.05 3.05 -11.70
N TYR A 50 2.92 3.90 -12.27
CA TYR A 50 2.57 5.28 -12.59
C TYR A 50 2.54 5.44 -14.10
N ILE A 51 1.34 5.66 -14.65
CA ILE A 51 1.18 5.92 -16.07
C ILE A 51 1.12 7.43 -16.26
N ASP A 52 2.18 7.97 -16.87
CA ASP A 52 2.22 9.35 -17.31
C ASP A 52 1.72 9.44 -18.76
N HIS A 53 0.58 10.10 -18.97
CA HIS A 53 0.01 10.32 -20.30
C HIS A 53 0.21 11.79 -20.72
N PRO A 54 1.34 12.14 -21.35
CA PRO A 54 1.66 13.53 -21.70
C PRO A 54 0.79 14.14 -22.82
N ARG A 55 -0.23 13.43 -23.34
CA ARG A 55 -1.02 13.85 -24.52
C ARG A 55 -2.53 13.79 -24.36
N GLN A 56 -3.07 13.49 -23.18
CA GLN A 56 -4.52 13.56 -22.97
C GLN A 56 -4.93 15.01 -22.66
N PRO A 57 -6.04 15.52 -23.23
CA PRO A 57 -6.47 16.92 -23.08
C PRO A 57 -6.79 17.33 -21.62
N ASN A 58 -6.92 16.37 -20.70
CA ASN A 58 -7.12 16.56 -19.26
C ASN A 58 -5.88 16.20 -18.40
N GLY A 59 -4.76 15.78 -18.99
CA GLY A 59 -3.48 15.63 -18.28
C GLY A 59 -3.45 14.67 -17.08
N GLU A 60 -4.42 13.76 -16.95
CA GLU A 60 -4.54 12.91 -15.76
C GLU A 60 -3.53 11.76 -15.78
N SER A 61 -2.33 11.98 -15.23
CA SER A 61 -1.46 10.86 -14.89
C SER A 61 -2.12 10.02 -13.79
N ARG A 62 -2.15 8.70 -13.98
CA ARG A 62 -2.83 7.75 -13.09
C ARG A 62 -1.84 6.95 -12.25
N LEU A 63 -2.21 6.73 -11.00
CA LEU A 63 -1.55 5.77 -10.13
C LEU A 63 -2.38 4.50 -10.10
N LEU A 64 -1.80 3.40 -10.59
CA LEU A 64 -2.41 2.07 -10.60
C LEU A 64 -1.72 1.20 -9.56
N LEU A 65 -2.51 0.36 -8.90
CA LEU A 65 -2.08 -0.48 -7.79
C LEU A 65 -2.26 -1.94 -8.17
N GLN A 66 -1.28 -2.75 -7.76
CA GLN A 66 -1.43 -4.20 -7.68
C GLN A 66 -1.93 -4.53 -6.27
N CYS A 67 -3.15 -5.06 -6.15
CA CYS A 67 -3.70 -5.50 -4.88
C CYS A 67 -3.40 -6.99 -4.65
N CYS A 68 -2.77 -7.31 -3.53
CA CYS A 68 -2.56 -8.68 -3.07
C CYS A 68 -3.54 -9.02 -1.95
N THR A 69 -3.86 -10.31 -1.80
CA THR A 69 -4.84 -10.79 -0.82
C THR A 69 -4.25 -11.74 0.20
N PHE A 70 -4.62 -11.54 1.46
CA PHE A 70 -4.33 -12.45 2.55
C PHE A 70 -5.44 -12.47 3.59
N GLU A 71 -6.04 -13.63 3.80
CA GLU A 71 -7.11 -13.80 4.80
C GLU A 71 -6.71 -13.35 6.21
N GLY A 72 -5.44 -13.47 6.60
CA GLY A 72 -4.96 -12.96 7.88
C GLY A 72 -5.22 -11.45 8.06
N LEU A 73 -5.12 -10.66 6.99
CA LEU A 73 -5.32 -9.21 7.08
C LEU A 73 -6.73 -8.78 7.46
N ARG A 74 -7.75 -9.64 7.39
CA ARG A 74 -9.12 -9.26 7.79
C ARG A 74 -9.24 -8.81 9.25
N PHE A 75 -8.26 -9.17 10.08
CA PHE A 75 -8.16 -8.76 11.49
C PHE A 75 -7.23 -7.56 11.70
N SER A 76 -6.56 -7.08 10.65
CA SER A 76 -5.67 -5.92 10.73
C SER A 76 -6.45 -4.61 10.91
N GLN A 77 -5.75 -3.59 11.39
CA GLN A 77 -6.30 -2.26 11.60
C GLN A 77 -5.40 -1.19 10.98
N ILE A 78 -6.00 -0.12 10.46
CA ILE A 78 -5.25 1.03 9.96
C ILE A 78 -4.66 1.76 11.18
N VAL A 79 -3.34 1.92 11.20
CA VAL A 79 -2.61 2.60 12.28
C VAL A 79 -2.19 4.02 11.92
N GLY A 80 -2.18 4.36 10.63
CA GLY A 80 -1.80 5.70 10.20
C GLY A 80 -1.98 5.90 8.71
N VAL A 81 -2.02 7.18 8.34
CA VAL A 81 -1.94 7.65 6.96
C VAL A 81 -0.85 8.71 6.93
N SER A 82 0.07 8.62 5.97
CA SER A 82 1.14 9.61 5.85
C SER A 82 1.30 10.06 4.40
N PRO A 83 1.53 11.37 4.17
CA PRO A 83 1.97 11.87 2.89
C PRO A 83 3.45 11.51 2.63
N ILE A 84 3.79 11.30 1.36
CA ILE A 84 5.16 11.13 0.85
C ILE A 84 5.31 12.07 -0.35
N GLY A 85 6.33 12.92 -0.31
CA GLY A 85 6.76 13.77 -1.41
C GLY A 85 7.85 13.13 -2.29
N PRO A 86 8.28 13.82 -3.35
CA PRO A 86 9.37 13.34 -4.20
C PRO A 86 10.67 13.13 -3.40
N GLY A 87 11.28 11.96 -3.56
CA GLY A 87 12.54 11.60 -2.89
C GLY A 87 12.37 11.09 -1.45
N GLU A 88 11.16 11.13 -0.91
CA GLU A 88 10.85 10.55 0.39
C GLU A 88 10.50 9.07 0.26
N ALA A 89 10.77 8.31 1.32
CA ALA A 89 10.43 6.91 1.41
C ALA A 89 9.92 6.60 2.81
N VAL A 90 9.07 5.59 2.90
CA VAL A 90 8.56 5.11 4.18
C VAL A 90 8.86 3.63 4.26
N THR A 91 9.33 3.23 5.43
CA THR A 91 9.54 1.82 5.78
C THR A 91 8.62 1.48 6.95
N GLY A 92 7.89 0.38 6.83
CA GLY A 92 7.10 -0.18 7.92
C GLY A 92 7.98 -0.87 8.97
N GLY A 93 7.40 -1.15 10.13
CA GLY A 93 8.07 -1.87 11.21
C GLY A 93 7.81 -3.38 11.16
N GLU A 94 8.80 -4.16 11.60
CA GLU A 94 8.59 -5.55 12.01
C GLU A 94 8.33 -5.58 13.53
N VAL A 95 7.34 -6.34 13.97
CA VAL A 95 7.06 -6.54 15.40
C VAL A 95 7.63 -7.87 15.82
N VAL A 96 8.61 -7.83 16.73
CA VAL A 96 9.33 -8.99 17.23
C VAL A 96 9.04 -9.18 18.71
N ARG A 97 8.71 -10.41 19.12
CA ARG A 97 8.53 -10.81 20.51
C ARG A 97 9.26 -12.12 20.75
N ASP A 98 10.06 -12.18 21.81
CA ASP A 98 10.87 -13.36 22.18
C ASP A 98 11.76 -13.88 21.03
N GLY A 99 12.32 -12.97 20.24
CA GLY A 99 13.17 -13.30 19.09
C GLY A 99 12.41 -13.80 17.84
N ARG A 100 11.07 -13.82 17.88
CA ARG A 100 10.21 -14.23 16.78
C ARG A 100 9.44 -13.05 16.20
N GLN A 101 9.43 -12.90 14.89
CA GLN A 101 8.54 -11.93 14.22
C GLN A 101 7.08 -12.40 14.37
N ILE A 102 6.25 -11.57 15.00
CA ILE A 102 4.83 -11.87 15.29
C ILE A 102 3.87 -11.01 14.47
N SER A 103 4.33 -9.86 13.96
CA SER A 103 3.57 -8.98 13.10
C SER A 103 4.51 -8.08 12.28
N PHE A 104 3.95 -7.35 11.34
CA PHE A 104 4.66 -6.43 10.46
C PHE A 104 3.63 -5.48 9.82
N ASP A 105 4.11 -4.34 9.38
CA ASP A 105 3.27 -3.35 8.72
C ASP A 105 3.12 -3.65 7.22
N VAL A 106 1.93 -3.41 6.67
CA VAL A 106 1.68 -3.38 5.22
C VAL A 106 1.06 -2.07 4.79
N ILE A 107 1.22 -1.73 3.52
CA ILE A 107 0.52 -0.61 2.91
C ILE A 107 -0.88 -1.07 2.48
N ALA A 108 -1.92 -0.61 3.16
CA ALA A 108 -3.32 -0.89 2.87
C ALA A 108 -3.74 -0.37 1.50
N ASN A 109 -3.36 0.88 1.22
CA ASN A 109 -3.79 1.60 0.03
C ASN A 109 -2.85 2.77 -0.22
N ILE A 110 -2.83 3.26 -1.46
CA ILE A 110 -2.08 4.44 -1.88
C ILE A 110 -2.98 5.31 -2.75
N ARG A 111 -2.92 6.63 -2.58
CA ARG A 111 -3.62 7.59 -3.45
C ARG A 111 -2.72 8.76 -3.81
N LYS A 112 -2.83 9.21 -5.05
CA LYS A 112 -2.25 10.48 -5.51
C LYS A 112 -3.09 11.63 -4.93
N VAL A 113 -2.42 12.62 -4.37
CA VAL A 113 -2.99 13.86 -3.86
C VAL A 113 -2.40 14.99 -4.69
N VAL A 114 -3.27 15.73 -5.37
CA VAL A 114 -2.93 16.93 -6.13
C VAL A 114 -3.42 18.11 -5.30
N SER A 115 -2.53 19.04 -4.94
CA SER A 115 -2.97 20.27 -4.27
C SER A 115 -3.59 21.22 -5.29
N SER A 116 -4.67 21.91 -4.91
CA SER A 116 -5.32 22.95 -5.71
C SER A 116 -4.42 24.15 -6.05
N ASP A 117 -3.25 24.27 -5.41
CA ASP A 117 -2.29 25.37 -5.65
C ASP A 117 -1.33 25.11 -6.81
N ASP A 118 -1.53 24.04 -7.59
CA ASP A 118 -0.78 23.83 -8.84
C ASP A 118 -1.39 24.68 -9.97
N PRO A 119 -0.70 25.73 -10.47
CA PRO A 119 -1.27 26.70 -11.42
C PRO A 119 -1.29 26.17 -12.87
N LYS A 120 -1.55 24.88 -13.06
CA LYS A 120 -1.68 24.26 -14.39
C LYS A 120 -2.97 23.45 -14.45
N MET A 121 -4.08 24.16 -14.31
CA MET A 121 -5.36 23.80 -14.95
C MET A 121 -5.57 24.72 -16.15
#